data_AF-A0A7M5VGP4-F1
#
_entry.id   AF-A0A7M5VGP4-F1
#
_cell.length_a   1.000
_cell.length_b   1.000
_cell.length_c   1.000
_cell.angle_alpha   90.00
_cell.angle_beta   90.00
_cell.angle_gamma   90.00
#
_symmetry.space_group_name_H-M   'P 1'
#
loop_
_entity.id
_entity.type
_entity.pdbx_description
1 polymer ?
#
loop_
_entity_poly.entity_id
_entity_poly.type
_entity_poly.pdbx_seq_one_letter_code
_entity_poly.pdbx_strand_id
1 'polypeptide(L)'
;MSTQMNTFLYVSIMAMMMMMVVGVKSCQLMTFNAPIEKDNCISSGNVTFNYCGGKCSSETTYHTSYPHYTKKCQRCKIAQASVVDFICWTRGTRSYKIETINSAVKCQCRNA
;
A
#
# COMPACT_ATOMS: atom_id res chain seq x y z
N MET A 1 -3.04 -21.88 61.59
CA MET A 1 -1.88 -22.10 60.70
C MET A 1 -2.27 -23.18 59.69
N SER A 2 -2.48 -22.80 58.43
CA SER A 2 -2.26 -23.63 57.24
C SER A 2 -2.65 -22.77 56.03
N THR A 3 -1.66 -22.02 55.55
CA THR A 3 -1.67 -21.37 54.25
C THR A 3 -1.30 -22.42 53.21
N GLN A 4 -2.26 -22.82 52.37
CA GLN A 4 -2.04 -23.25 50.99
C GLN A 4 -3.37 -23.63 50.35
N MET A 5 -3.77 -22.89 49.31
CA MET A 5 -4.22 -23.50 48.06
C MET A 5 -4.50 -22.44 46.99
N ASN A 6 -3.87 -22.67 45.83
CA ASN A 6 -4.32 -22.29 44.50
C ASN A 6 -3.99 -20.89 43.98
N THR A 7 -2.69 -20.62 43.98
CA THR A 7 -1.92 -19.86 42.98
C THR A 7 -2.02 -20.43 41.54
N PHE A 8 -2.97 -21.33 41.24
CA PHE A 8 -3.09 -22.03 39.95
C PHE A 8 -3.95 -21.29 38.92
N LEU A 9 -4.71 -20.26 39.30
CA LEU A 9 -5.57 -19.52 38.38
C LEU A 9 -4.88 -18.34 37.67
N TYR A 10 -3.68 -17.93 38.11
CA TYR A 10 -3.00 -16.76 37.55
C TYR A 10 -2.06 -17.06 36.38
N VAL A 11 -1.68 -18.32 36.16
CA VAL A 11 -0.69 -18.67 35.12
C VAL A 11 -1.32 -18.89 33.74
N SER A 12 -2.63 -19.16 33.67
CA SER A 12 -3.29 -19.46 32.40
C SER A 12 -3.78 -18.23 31.62
N ILE A 13 -3.89 -17.06 32.26
CA ILE A 13 -4.43 -15.85 31.59
C ILE A 13 -3.32 -15.06 30.86
N MET A 14 -2.05 -15.23 31.22
CA MET A 14 -0.95 -14.49 30.59
C MET A 14 -0.41 -15.09 29.28
N ALA A 15 -0.92 -16.25 28.84
CA ALA A 15 -0.43 -16.94 27.64
C ALA A 15 -1.19 -16.60 26.35
N MET A 16 -2.28 -15.83 26.40
CA MET A 16 -3.14 -15.60 25.22
C MET A 16 -3.47 -14.12 25.03
N MET A 17 -2.49 -13.27 24.76
CA MET A 17 -2.75 -12.00 24.05
C MET A 17 -1.47 -11.26 23.62
N MET A 18 -0.43 -11.99 23.17
CA MET A 18 0.42 -11.40 22.13
C MET A 18 -0.34 -11.49 20.81
N MET A 19 -1.37 -10.64 20.67
CA MET A 19 -1.83 -10.24 19.35
C MET A 19 -0.65 -9.48 18.73
N MET A 20 0.26 -10.23 18.09
CA MET A 20 1.03 -9.65 17.02
C MET A 20 -0.02 -9.07 16.09
N VAL A 21 -0.13 -7.75 16.06
CA VAL A 21 -0.75 -7.07 14.93
C VAL A 21 0.13 -7.46 13.75
N VAL A 22 -0.17 -8.62 13.16
CA VAL A 22 0.34 -9.01 11.85
C VAL A 22 -0.26 -7.96 10.95
N GLY A 23 0.44 -6.84 10.82
CA GLY A 23 0.02 -5.74 9.98
C GLY A 23 -0.24 -6.37 8.62
N VAL A 24 -1.50 -6.46 8.23
CA VAL A 24 -1.93 -7.22 7.07
C VAL A 24 -1.13 -6.69 5.89
N LYS A 25 -0.19 -7.49 5.38
CA LYS A 25 0.63 -7.19 4.21
C LYS A 25 -0.30 -7.22 3.01
N SER A 26 -0.99 -6.10 2.78
CA SER A 26 -1.96 -5.95 1.72
C SER A 26 -1.45 -4.89 0.74
N CYS A 27 -1.34 -5.28 -0.51
CA CYS A 27 -1.16 -4.36 -1.63
C CYS A 27 -2.48 -4.39 -2.40
N GLN A 28 -3.19 -3.27 -2.38
CA GLN A 28 -4.56 -3.18 -2.82
C GLN A 28 -4.72 -2.17 -3.95
N LEU A 29 -5.74 -2.42 -4.76
CA LEU A 29 -6.23 -1.47 -5.73
C LEU A 29 -7.08 -0.43 -4.99
N MET A 30 -6.75 0.84 -5.16
CA MET A 30 -7.50 1.97 -4.60
C MET A 30 -8.00 2.86 -5.73
N THR A 31 -9.14 3.50 -5.53
CA THR A 31 -9.75 4.39 -6.52
C THR A 31 -9.56 5.84 -6.12
N PHE A 32 -9.08 6.64 -7.06
CA PHE A 32 -8.99 8.08 -6.94
C PHE A 32 -10.06 8.73 -7.83
N ASN A 33 -10.72 9.77 -7.34
CA ASN A 33 -11.77 10.49 -8.06
C ASN A 33 -11.69 11.98 -7.69
N ALA A 34 -10.98 12.76 -8.50
CA ALA A 34 -10.81 14.20 -8.31
C ALA A 34 -10.47 14.88 -9.65
N PRO A 35 -10.53 16.22 -9.74
CA PRO A 35 -9.98 16.91 -10.90
C PRO A 35 -8.46 16.70 -10.99
N ILE A 36 -7.95 16.56 -12.20
CA ILE A 36 -6.53 16.35 -12.50
C ILE A 36 -5.98 17.60 -13.19
N GLU A 37 -4.82 18.05 -12.73
CA GLU A 37 -4.01 19.05 -13.42
C GLU A 37 -2.74 18.36 -13.97
N LYS A 38 -2.53 18.43 -15.28
CA LYS A 38 -1.39 17.84 -15.97
C LYS A 38 -0.97 18.73 -17.14
N ASP A 39 0.32 19.06 -17.23
CA ASP A 39 0.90 19.80 -18.37
C ASP A 39 0.12 21.07 -18.75
N ASN A 40 -0.20 21.92 -17.77
CA ASN A 40 -1.04 23.12 -17.91
C ASN A 40 -2.49 22.87 -18.37
N CYS A 41 -2.97 21.63 -18.28
CA CYS A 41 -4.32 21.23 -18.61
C CYS A 41 -5.09 20.82 -17.33
N ILE A 42 -6.26 21.40 -17.11
CA ILE A 42 -7.16 21.03 -16.00
C ILE A 42 -8.31 20.22 -16.57
N SER A 43 -8.58 19.04 -15.99
CA SER A 43 -9.70 18.20 -16.40
C SER A 43 -11.02 18.97 -16.31
N SER A 44 -11.90 18.80 -17.31
CA SER A 44 -13.20 19.49 -17.33
C SER A 44 -14.20 18.99 -16.26
N GLY A 45 -13.83 17.92 -15.54
CA GLY A 45 -14.56 17.36 -14.41
C GLY A 45 -13.65 16.43 -13.62
N ASN A 46 -14.23 15.64 -12.72
CA ASN A 46 -13.45 14.63 -12.01
C ASN A 46 -13.04 13.49 -12.95
N VAL A 47 -11.82 13.01 -12.76
CA VAL A 47 -11.31 11.83 -13.45
C VAL A 47 -11.20 10.71 -12.42
N THR A 48 -11.82 9.58 -12.71
CA THR A 48 -11.74 8.38 -11.88
C THR A 48 -10.68 7.45 -12.44
N PHE A 49 -9.66 7.13 -11.65
CA PHE A 49 -8.64 6.15 -12.00
C PHE A 49 -8.19 5.39 -10.76
N ASN A 50 -7.63 4.20 -10.98
CA ASN A 50 -7.14 3.36 -9.90
C ASN A 50 -5.63 3.50 -9.73
N TYR A 51 -5.16 3.36 -8.50
CA TYR A 51 -3.74 3.32 -8.14
C TYR A 51 -3.48 2.18 -7.17
N CYS A 52 -2.21 1.82 -7.01
CA CYS A 52 -1.79 0.79 -6.06
C CYS A 52 -1.27 1.42 -4.78
N GLY A 53 -1.72 0.90 -3.64
CA GLY A 53 -1.06 1.20 -2.38
C GLY A 53 -1.35 0.19 -1.29
N GLY A 54 -0.66 0.37 -0.16
CA GLY A 54 -0.66 -0.57 0.94
C GLY A 54 0.74 -0.96 1.37
N LYS A 55 0.85 -2.02 2.18
CA LYS A 55 2.10 -2.45 2.84
C LYS A 55 2.51 -3.83 2.34
N CYS A 56 3.79 -3.99 2.04
CA CYS A 56 4.38 -5.26 1.59
C CYS A 56 5.48 -5.73 2.56
N SER A 57 5.97 -6.96 2.39
CA SER A 57 7.01 -7.51 3.26
C SER A 57 8.30 -6.69 3.18
N SER A 58 8.93 -6.46 4.32
CA SER A 58 10.29 -5.93 4.40
C SER A 58 11.02 -6.65 5.50
N GLU A 59 12.09 -7.36 5.15
CA GLU A 59 12.88 -8.18 6.06
C GLU A 59 14.35 -7.81 5.92
N THR A 60 15.07 -7.83 7.03
CA THR A 60 16.51 -7.63 7.09
C THR A 60 17.09 -8.81 7.86
N THR A 61 18.06 -9.50 7.27
CA THR A 61 18.71 -10.68 7.87
C THR A 61 20.19 -10.38 8.04
N TYR A 62 20.74 -10.70 9.20
CA TYR A 62 22.18 -10.63 9.48
C TYR A 62 22.81 -12.00 9.26
N HIS A 63 23.88 -12.06 8.47
CA HIS A 63 24.63 -13.30 8.23
C HIS A 63 25.87 -13.33 9.13
N THR A 64 25.96 -14.33 10.02
CA THR A 64 27.09 -14.45 10.98
C THR A 64 28.33 -15.10 10.36
N SER A 65 28.17 -16.04 9.44
CA SER A 65 29.28 -16.74 8.76
C SER A 65 30.07 -15.85 7.81
N TYR A 66 29.43 -14.81 7.27
CA TYR A 66 30.04 -13.74 6.47
C TYR A 66 29.38 -12.45 6.93
N PRO A 67 30.01 -11.62 7.79
CA PRO A 67 29.33 -10.51 8.47
C PRO A 67 28.85 -9.44 7.48
N HIS A 68 27.58 -9.54 7.11
CA HIS A 68 26.86 -8.55 6.29
C HIS A 68 25.35 -8.62 6.58
N TYR A 69 24.65 -7.54 6.21
CA TYR A 69 23.20 -7.47 6.24
C TYR A 69 22.64 -7.70 4.84
N THR A 70 21.65 -8.58 4.72
CA THR A 70 20.86 -8.76 3.51
C THR A 70 19.47 -8.18 3.73
N LYS A 71 19.03 -7.30 2.84
CA LYS A 71 17.71 -6.66 2.90
C LYS A 71 16.82 -7.18 1.78
N LYS A 72 15.64 -7.70 2.12
CA LYS A 72 14.58 -8.06 1.17
C LYS A 72 13.40 -7.14 1.37
N CYS A 73 13.27 -6.13 0.52
CA CYS A 73 12.15 -5.20 0.52
C CYS A 73 11.21 -5.49 -0.65
N GLN A 74 9.93 -5.61 -0.35
CA GLN A 74 8.86 -5.58 -1.33
C GLN A 74 8.15 -4.23 -1.28
N ARG A 75 7.75 -3.71 -2.44
CA ARG A 75 6.92 -2.51 -2.60
C ARG A 75 5.65 -2.88 -3.34
N CYS A 76 4.55 -2.20 -3.00
CA CYS A 76 3.30 -2.33 -3.73
C CYS A 76 3.45 -1.61 -5.08
N LYS A 77 3.46 -2.37 -6.18
CA LYS A 77 3.64 -1.85 -7.54
C LYS A 77 2.46 -2.26 -8.43
N ILE A 78 2.24 -1.50 -9.49
CA ILE A 78 1.27 -1.84 -10.54
C ILE A 78 1.77 -3.09 -11.27
N ALA A 79 0.96 -4.15 -11.28
CA ALA A 79 1.22 -5.37 -12.02
C ALA A 79 0.60 -5.34 -13.42
N GLN A 80 -0.53 -4.63 -13.57
CA GLN A 80 -1.23 -4.41 -14.84
C GLN A 80 -1.89 -3.04 -14.82
N ALA A 81 -1.80 -2.31 -15.94
CA ALA A 81 -2.39 -0.99 -16.11
C ALA A 81 -3.36 -0.97 -17.31
N SER A 82 -4.25 0.00 -17.29
CA SER A 82 -5.14 0.42 -18.37
C SER A 82 -4.96 1.92 -18.57
N VAL A 83 -5.35 2.44 -19.73
CA VAL A 83 -5.30 3.87 -20.01
C VAL A 83 -6.71 4.44 -19.85
N VAL A 84 -6.81 5.57 -19.18
CA VAL A 84 -8.03 6.36 -19.08
C VAL A 84 -7.77 7.69 -19.79
N ASP A 85 -8.60 7.98 -20.78
CA ASP A 85 -8.58 9.25 -21.49
C ASP A 85 -9.50 10.23 -20.76
N PHE A 86 -9.09 11.50 -20.69
CA PHE A 86 -9.90 12.56 -20.13
C PHE A 86 -9.75 13.85 -20.93
N ILE A 87 -10.84 14.60 -21.03
CA ILE A 87 -10.86 15.90 -21.68
C ILE A 87 -10.45 16.95 -20.66
N CYS A 88 -9.53 17.82 -21.06
CA CYS A 88 -9.04 18.89 -20.22
C CYS A 88 -9.01 20.22 -21.00
N TRP A 89 -9.08 21.31 -20.24
CA TRP A 89 -8.97 22.67 -20.77
C TRP A 89 -7.56 23.20 -20.50
N THR A 90 -6.90 23.71 -21.54
CA THR A 90 -5.53 24.20 -21.43
C THR A 90 -5.51 25.64 -20.92
N ARG A 91 -4.84 25.88 -19.78
CA ARG A 91 -4.74 27.21 -19.16
C ARG A 91 -4.18 28.23 -20.15
N GLY A 92 -4.89 29.35 -20.30
CA GLY A 92 -4.49 30.44 -21.18
C GLY A 92 -4.92 30.28 -22.65
N THR A 93 -5.67 29.23 -22.99
CA THR A 93 -6.20 29.01 -24.34
C THR A 93 -7.68 28.64 -24.28
N ARG A 94 -8.46 28.86 -25.34
CA ARG A 94 -9.86 28.39 -25.42
C ARG A 94 -10.00 26.99 -26.04
N SER A 95 -8.93 26.20 -26.02
CA SER A 95 -8.92 24.85 -26.62
C SER A 95 -9.05 23.75 -25.59
N TYR A 96 -9.71 22.67 -26.01
CA TYR A 96 -9.74 21.40 -25.29
C TYR A 96 -8.67 20.46 -25.84
N LYS A 97 -8.11 19.64 -24.95
CA LYS A 97 -7.17 18.57 -25.30
C LYS A 97 -7.64 17.27 -24.67
N ILE A 98 -7.36 16.16 -25.33
CA ILE A 98 -7.48 14.83 -24.74
C ILE A 98 -6.13 14.49 -24.12
N GLU A 99 -6.13 14.22 -22.82
CA GLU A 99 -4.98 13.73 -22.07
C GLU A 99 -5.25 12.32 -21.57
N THR A 100 -4.17 11.61 -21.25
CA THR A 100 -4.25 10.22 -20.81
C THR A 100 -3.57 10.04 -19.46
N ILE A 101 -4.12 9.13 -18.66
CA ILE A 101 -3.56 8.69 -17.39
C ILE A 101 -3.57 7.16 -17.30
N ASN A 102 -2.53 6.60 -16.68
CA ASN A 102 -2.47 5.17 -16.40
C ASN A 102 -3.29 4.87 -15.14
N SER A 103 -4.30 4.02 -15.30
CA SER A 103 -5.14 3.48 -14.23
C SER A 103 -4.73 2.03 -13.94
N ALA A 104 -4.44 1.73 -12.68
CA ALA A 104 -4.10 0.38 -12.25
C ALA A 104 -5.29 -0.59 -12.45
N VAL A 105 -5.00 -1.79 -12.94
CA VAL A 105 -5.98 -2.90 -13.01
C VAL A 105 -5.66 -3.95 -11.96
N LYS A 106 -4.36 -4.16 -11.69
CA LYS A 106 -3.88 -5.14 -10.72
C LYS A 106 -2.67 -4.60 -9.97
N CYS A 107 -2.65 -4.84 -8.66
CA CYS A 107 -1.57 -4.46 -7.76
C CYS A 107 -0.89 -5.70 -7.18
N GLN A 108 0.42 -5.64 -6.98
CA GLN A 108 1.17 -6.75 -6.38
C GLN A 108 2.40 -6.25 -5.61
N CYS A 109 2.72 -6.95 -4.52
CA CYS A 109 4.01 -6.79 -3.85
C CYS A 109 5.13 -7.35 -4.74
N ARG A 110 6.07 -6.50 -5.14
CA ARG A 110 7.25 -6.86 -5.93
C ARG A 110 8.52 -6.41 -5.23
N ASN A 111 9.62 -7.12 -5.44
CA ASN A 111 10.91 -6.71 -4.89
C ASN A 111 11.27 -5.29 -5.37
N ALA A 112 11.83 -4.50 -4.46
CA ALA A 112 12.13 -3.09 -4.65
C ALA A 112 13.11 -2.89 -5.80
#